data_AF-A0A2V8BIA6-F1
#
_entry.id   AF-A0A2V8BIA6-F1
#
_cell.length_a   1.000
_cell.length_b   1.000
_cell.length_c   1.000
_cell.angle_alpha   90.00
_cell.angle_beta   90.00
_cell.angle_gamma   90.00
#
_symmetry.space_group_name_H-M   'P 1'
#
loop_
_entity.id
_entity.type
_entity.pdbx_description
1 polymer ?
#
loop_
_entity_poly.entity_id
_entity_poly.type
_entity_poly.pdbx_seq_one_letter_code
_entity_poly.pdbx_strand_id
1 'polypeptide(L)'
;MLVRSAPESVVDNSDPPDINIQHAMALMVIDRTVTFRSIHELSRMQDPRVLRLRARVRLEAPAGGGGTGRGAVRLPLLEVTLNDGTRLTQDTGPVLGTVENPMTREQFVAKCRDLMTPVVGESQSTRLIDRVLDLERIKEVRELRPLLQRTYRPGPPRLSEYPSRK
;
A
#
# COMPACT_ATOMS: atom_id res chain seq x y z
N MET A 1 6.83 -6.72 -17.51
CA MET A 1 7.09 -6.87 -16.07
C MET A 1 6.35 -8.10 -15.60
N LEU A 2 6.99 -8.87 -14.74
CA LEU A 2 6.46 -10.14 -14.27
C LEU A 2 6.66 -10.23 -12.77
N VAL A 3 5.59 -10.58 -12.06
CA VAL A 3 5.52 -10.61 -10.59
C VAL A 3 5.13 -12.01 -10.17
N ARG A 4 5.89 -12.62 -9.28
CA ARG A 4 5.60 -13.95 -8.74
C ARG A 4 4.53 -13.85 -7.66
N SER A 5 3.31 -14.20 -8.01
CA SER A 5 2.12 -14.23 -7.15
C SER A 5 1.10 -15.18 -7.77
N ALA A 6 0.09 -15.62 -7.01
CA ALA A 6 -0.91 -16.54 -7.53
C ALA A 6 -1.72 -15.89 -8.68
N PRO A 7 -1.58 -16.36 -9.94
CA PRO A 7 -2.44 -15.90 -11.04
C PRO A 7 -3.89 -16.32 -10.78
N GLU A 8 -4.84 -15.60 -11.37
CA GLU A 8 -6.29 -15.81 -11.21
C GLU A 8 -6.80 -15.69 -9.75
N SER A 9 -5.94 -15.26 -8.83
CA SER A 9 -6.33 -14.99 -7.45
C SER A 9 -7.05 -13.64 -7.34
N VAL A 10 -7.57 -13.34 -6.14
CA VAL A 10 -8.28 -12.09 -5.85
C VAL A 10 -7.44 -10.82 -6.06
N VAL A 11 -6.13 -10.94 -6.26
CA VAL A 11 -5.21 -9.81 -6.50
C VAL A 11 -4.78 -9.67 -7.98
N ASP A 12 -5.19 -10.63 -8.82
CA ASP A 12 -4.88 -10.65 -10.24
C ASP A 12 -5.86 -9.75 -11.01
N ASN A 13 -5.38 -8.57 -11.37
CA ASN A 13 -6.08 -7.62 -12.22
C ASN A 13 -7.48 -7.19 -11.73
N SER A 14 -7.69 -7.21 -10.42
CA SER A 14 -8.97 -6.97 -9.72
C SER A 14 -9.56 -5.58 -9.95
N ASP A 15 -10.88 -5.45 -9.80
CA ASP A 15 -11.56 -4.15 -9.86
C ASP A 15 -11.24 -3.23 -8.65
N PRO A 16 -11.20 -3.70 -7.40
CA PRO A 16 -10.72 -2.88 -6.30
C PRO A 16 -9.24 -2.53 -6.51
N PRO A 17 -8.86 -1.24 -6.52
CA PRO A 17 -7.53 -0.82 -6.93
C PRO A 17 -6.44 -1.16 -5.89
N ASP A 18 -6.82 -1.26 -4.62
CA ASP A 18 -5.96 -1.53 -3.46
C ASP A 18 -5.52 -2.98 -3.30
N ILE A 19 -6.18 -3.91 -4.02
CA ILE A 19 -5.77 -5.32 -4.08
C ILE A 19 -5.24 -5.72 -5.46
N ASN A 20 -5.28 -4.83 -6.45
CA ASN A 20 -4.83 -5.12 -7.80
C ASN A 20 -3.31 -4.91 -7.93
N ILE A 21 -2.54 -6.00 -8.03
CA ILE A 21 -1.07 -5.94 -8.11
C ILE A 21 -0.61 -5.18 -9.36
N GLN A 22 -1.24 -5.40 -10.50
CA GLN A 22 -0.85 -4.74 -11.75
C GLN A 22 -1.07 -3.23 -11.69
N HIS A 23 -2.15 -2.79 -11.05
CA HIS A 23 -2.41 -1.38 -10.81
C HIS A 23 -1.37 -0.79 -9.86
N ALA A 24 -1.11 -1.44 -8.72
CA ALA A 24 -0.08 -1.01 -7.77
C ALA A 24 1.30 -0.86 -8.44
N MET A 25 1.73 -1.87 -9.22
CA MET A 25 2.99 -1.84 -9.94
C MET A 25 3.04 -0.70 -10.98
N ALA A 26 1.95 -0.47 -11.70
CA ALA A 26 1.87 0.64 -12.66
C ALA A 26 2.01 2.00 -11.96
N LEU A 27 1.34 2.20 -10.83
CA LEU A 27 1.49 3.42 -10.01
C LEU A 27 2.92 3.58 -9.51
N MET A 28 3.54 2.53 -8.96
CA MET A 28 4.91 2.59 -8.47
C MET A 28 5.91 2.97 -9.56
N VAL A 29 5.72 2.52 -10.80
CA VAL A 29 6.59 2.90 -11.92
C VAL A 29 6.39 4.36 -12.32
N ILE A 30 5.15 4.87 -12.35
CA ILE A 30 4.85 6.24 -12.77
C ILE A 30 5.24 7.25 -11.69
N ASP A 31 4.80 7.00 -10.46
CA ASP A 31 4.87 7.93 -9.35
C ASP A 31 6.14 7.72 -8.50
N ARG A 32 6.91 6.67 -8.78
CA ARG A 32 8.09 6.21 -8.00
C ARG A 32 7.77 5.85 -6.55
N THR A 33 6.49 5.72 -6.23
CA THR A 33 5.96 5.36 -4.92
C THR A 33 4.52 4.89 -5.07
N VAL A 34 3.98 4.26 -4.03
CA VAL A 34 2.56 4.02 -3.88
C VAL A 34 2.17 4.37 -2.45
N THR A 35 1.13 5.16 -2.29
CA THR A 35 0.61 5.62 -0.99
C THR A 35 -0.81 5.10 -0.79
N PHE A 36 -1.31 5.19 0.45
CA PHE A 36 -2.72 4.89 0.72
C PHE A 36 -3.64 5.76 -0.14
N ARG A 37 -3.32 7.04 -0.35
CA ARG A 37 -4.12 7.90 -1.22
C ARG A 37 -4.10 7.41 -2.67
N SER A 38 -2.92 7.32 -3.27
CA SER A 38 -2.77 7.05 -4.71
C SER A 38 -3.38 5.71 -5.13
N ILE A 39 -3.26 4.66 -4.31
CA ILE A 39 -3.82 3.34 -4.64
C ILE A 39 -5.35 3.30 -4.54
N HIS A 40 -5.96 4.24 -3.80
CA HIS A 40 -7.43 4.35 -3.70
C HIS A 40 -8.01 5.44 -4.60
N GLU A 41 -7.21 6.07 -5.47
CA GLU A 41 -7.69 7.07 -6.42
C GLU A 41 -8.32 6.41 -7.65
N LEU A 42 -9.65 6.23 -7.62
CA LEU A 42 -10.40 5.55 -8.69
C LEU A 42 -10.17 6.14 -10.09
N SER A 43 -9.94 7.45 -10.20
CA SER A 43 -9.63 8.08 -11.49
C SER A 43 -8.36 7.51 -12.14
N ARG A 44 -7.38 7.06 -11.32
CA ARG A 44 -6.14 6.43 -11.80
C ARG A 44 -6.38 5.07 -12.42
N MET A 45 -7.49 4.41 -12.12
CA MET A 45 -7.87 3.15 -12.80
C MET A 45 -8.24 3.36 -14.27
N GLN A 46 -8.63 4.57 -14.64
CA GLN A 46 -9.00 4.95 -16.00
C GLN A 46 -7.90 5.76 -16.70
N ASP A 47 -6.81 6.12 -16.00
CA ASP A 47 -5.71 6.89 -16.56
C ASP A 47 -5.03 6.09 -17.70
N PRO A 48 -4.99 6.62 -18.94
CA PRO A 48 -4.38 5.93 -20.07
C PRO A 48 -2.92 5.54 -19.86
N ARG A 49 -2.14 6.30 -19.07
CA ARG A 49 -0.74 5.97 -18.75
C ARG A 49 -0.67 4.76 -17.83
N VAL A 50 -1.54 4.72 -16.82
CA VAL A 50 -1.64 3.61 -15.87
C VAL A 50 -2.09 2.35 -16.60
N LEU A 51 -3.16 2.43 -17.40
CA LEU A 51 -3.68 1.31 -18.18
C LEU A 51 -2.63 0.70 -19.11
N ARG A 52 -1.84 1.53 -19.82
CA ARG A 52 -0.76 1.05 -20.70
C ARG A 52 0.34 0.29 -19.96
N LEU A 53 0.68 0.70 -18.72
CA LEU A 53 1.67 -0.01 -17.91
C LEU A 53 1.07 -1.25 -17.25
N ARG A 54 -0.15 -1.16 -16.72
CA ARG A 54 -0.91 -2.27 -16.11
C ARG A 54 -1.00 -3.45 -17.08
N ALA A 55 -1.28 -3.20 -18.36
CA ALA A 55 -1.33 -4.23 -19.41
C ALA A 55 0.00 -4.96 -19.66
N ARG A 56 1.14 -4.44 -19.16
CA ARG A 56 2.48 -5.04 -19.30
C ARG A 56 2.94 -5.77 -18.04
N VAL A 57 2.12 -5.80 -16.98
CA VAL A 57 2.39 -6.52 -15.74
C VAL A 57 1.64 -7.85 -15.78
N ARG A 58 2.36 -8.96 -15.57
CA ARG A 58 1.78 -10.31 -15.51
C ARG A 58 2.10 -10.95 -14.18
N LEU A 59 1.14 -11.69 -13.64
CA LEU A 59 1.38 -12.58 -12.51
C LEU A 59 1.78 -13.96 -13.05
N GLU A 60 2.66 -14.63 -12.33
CA GLU A 60 2.98 -16.03 -12.57
C GLU A 60 3.15 -16.70 -11.23
N ALA A 61 2.73 -17.95 -11.14
CA ALA A 61 2.85 -18.71 -9.91
C ALA A 61 4.31 -18.69 -9.42
N PRO A 62 4.53 -18.56 -8.09
CA PRO A 62 5.86 -18.77 -7.54
C PRO A 62 6.41 -20.12 -7.99
N ALA A 63 7.67 -20.17 -8.41
CA ALA A 63 8.29 -21.43 -8.78
C ALA A 63 8.37 -22.34 -7.54
N GLY A 64 7.83 -23.56 -7.67
CA GLY A 64 7.89 -24.59 -6.64
C GLY A 64 6.61 -24.69 -5.83
N GLY A 65 5.63 -25.44 -6.35
CA GLY A 65 4.67 -26.11 -5.47
C GLY A 65 5.41 -27.07 -4.55
N GLY A 66 5.48 -26.75 -3.25
CA GLY A 66 5.75 -27.69 -2.15
C GLY A 66 7.05 -28.52 -2.16
N GLY A 67 7.96 -28.36 -3.11
CA GLY A 67 9.13 -29.21 -3.25
C GLY A 67 10.35 -28.66 -2.51
N THR A 68 10.62 -29.15 -1.30
CA THR A 68 11.90 -29.01 -0.56
C THR A 68 13.06 -29.78 -1.20
N GLY A 69 12.95 -30.13 -2.49
CA GLY A 69 13.95 -30.89 -3.22
C GLY A 69 15.21 -30.07 -3.48
N ARG A 70 16.36 -30.68 -3.21
CA ARG A 70 17.69 -30.17 -3.59
C ARG A 70 17.75 -30.00 -5.12
N GLY A 71 17.48 -28.80 -5.61
CA GLY A 71 17.55 -28.47 -7.05
C GLY A 71 16.47 -27.52 -7.57
N ALA A 72 15.46 -27.15 -6.77
CA ALA A 72 14.48 -26.15 -7.21
C ALA A 72 15.13 -24.77 -7.35
N VAL A 73 15.16 -24.23 -8.57
CA VAL A 73 15.66 -22.88 -8.85
C VAL A 73 14.68 -21.88 -8.23
N ARG A 74 15.15 -21.15 -7.22
CA ARG A 74 14.40 -20.00 -6.67
C ARG A 74 14.37 -18.90 -7.72
N LEU A 75 13.18 -18.58 -8.23
CA LEU A 75 12.98 -17.45 -9.14
C LEU A 75 12.79 -16.15 -8.34
N PRO A 76 13.24 -14.99 -8.87
CA PRO A 76 13.07 -13.71 -8.21
C PRO A 76 11.59 -13.32 -8.15
N LEU A 77 11.20 -12.58 -7.10
CA LEU A 77 9.84 -12.06 -6.95
C LEU A 77 9.40 -11.19 -8.14
N LEU A 78 10.29 -10.31 -8.63
CA LEU A 78 10.01 -9.36 -9.70
C LEU A 78 11.06 -9.48 -10.81
N GLU A 79 10.59 -9.48 -12.06
CA GLU A 79 11.42 -9.33 -13.26
C GLU A 79 10.87 -8.23 -14.18
N VAL A 80 11.76 -7.38 -14.67
CA VAL A 80 11.47 -6.33 -15.66
C VAL A 80 12.40 -6.49 -16.85
N THR A 81 11.83 -6.70 -18.03
CA THR A 81 12.56 -6.62 -19.31
C THR A 81 12.36 -5.25 -19.92
N LEU A 82 13.45 -4.54 -20.20
CA LEU A 82 13.47 -3.24 -20.87
C LEU A 82 13.42 -3.43 -22.39
N ASN A 83 13.20 -2.34 -23.13
CA ASN A 83 13.05 -2.38 -24.60
C ASN A 83 14.32 -2.81 -25.33
N ASP A 84 15.49 -2.60 -24.72
CA ASP A 84 16.80 -3.03 -25.23
C ASP A 84 17.10 -4.52 -24.93
N GLY A 85 16.18 -5.22 -24.25
CA GLY A 85 16.33 -6.60 -23.82
C GLY A 85 16.99 -6.77 -22.44
N THR A 86 17.47 -5.67 -21.81
CA THR A 86 18.04 -5.71 -20.46
C THR A 86 17.03 -6.26 -19.46
N ARG A 87 17.43 -7.24 -18.64
CA ARG A 87 16.61 -7.82 -17.57
C ARG A 87 17.07 -7.34 -16.21
N LEU A 88 16.12 -6.80 -15.45
CA LEU A 88 16.29 -6.40 -14.06
C LEU A 88 15.47 -7.36 -13.19
N THR A 89 16.08 -7.90 -12.15
CA THR A 89 15.42 -8.79 -11.20
C THR A 89 15.53 -8.24 -9.79
N GLN A 90 14.50 -8.48 -8.98
CA GLN A 90 14.49 -8.08 -7.58
C GLN A 90 13.79 -9.15 -6.74
N ASP A 91 14.47 -9.62 -5.72
CA ASP A 91 13.83 -10.25 -4.56
C ASP A 91 13.69 -9.21 -3.46
N THR A 92 12.55 -9.19 -2.78
CA THR A 92 12.41 -8.39 -1.57
C THR A 92 12.77 -9.25 -0.37
N GLY A 93 13.68 -8.77 0.47
CA GLY A 93 13.80 -9.25 1.84
C GLY A 93 12.54 -8.90 2.65
N PRO A 94 12.59 -9.02 3.99
CA PRO A 94 11.48 -8.62 4.82
C PRO A 94 11.08 -7.17 4.56
N VAL A 95 9.80 -6.94 4.27
CA VAL A 95 9.29 -5.62 3.89
C VAL A 95 9.14 -4.73 5.13
N LEU A 96 9.29 -3.41 4.96
CA LEU A 96 9.20 -2.48 6.08
C LEU A 96 7.85 -2.60 6.80
N GLY A 97 7.90 -2.85 8.11
CA GLY A 97 6.75 -3.09 8.97
C GLY A 97 6.55 -4.54 9.40
N THR A 98 7.30 -5.51 8.87
CA THR A 98 7.29 -6.89 9.41
C THR A 98 8.10 -6.98 10.70
N VAL A 99 7.99 -8.11 11.41
CA VAL A 99 8.77 -8.37 12.64
C VAL A 99 10.27 -8.35 12.33
N GLU A 100 10.67 -8.85 11.16
CA GLU A 100 12.06 -8.95 10.73
C GLU A 100 12.59 -7.65 10.10
N ASN A 101 11.73 -6.68 9.80
CA ASN A 101 12.09 -5.33 9.33
C ASN A 101 11.11 -4.29 9.90
N PRO A 102 11.14 -4.05 11.22
CA PRO A 102 10.15 -3.21 11.88
C PRO A 102 10.32 -1.73 11.50
N MET A 103 9.22 -0.99 11.50
CA MET A 103 9.28 0.46 11.40
C MET A 103 9.89 1.07 12.68
N THR A 104 10.72 2.07 12.51
CA THR A 104 11.09 2.99 13.61
C THR A 104 9.84 3.73 14.12
N ARG A 105 9.92 4.27 15.34
CA ARG A 105 8.82 5.06 15.91
C ARG A 105 8.47 6.27 15.04
N GLU A 106 9.49 6.93 14.48
CA GLU A 106 9.35 8.09 13.62
C GLU A 106 8.62 7.72 12.31
N GLN A 107 8.97 6.60 11.68
CA GLN A 107 8.29 6.09 10.49
C GLN A 107 6.83 5.72 10.79
N PHE A 108 6.58 5.09 11.94
CA PHE A 108 5.22 4.73 12.35
C PHE A 108 4.37 5.98 12.60
N VAL A 109 4.89 6.96 13.34
CA VAL A 109 4.24 8.26 13.57
C VAL A 109 3.96 9.00 12.27
N ALA A 110 4.92 9.02 11.35
CA ALA A 110 4.73 9.64 10.03
C ALA A 110 3.58 8.97 9.26
N LYS A 111 3.52 7.62 9.26
CA LYS A 111 2.42 6.85 8.66
C LYS A 111 1.07 7.16 9.31
N CYS A 112 1.00 7.23 10.65
CA CYS A 112 -0.21 7.64 11.35
C CYS A 112 -0.65 9.05 10.94
N ARG A 113 0.27 10.01 10.89
CA ARG A 113 -0.04 11.39 10.49
C ARG A 113 -0.56 11.46 9.05
N ASP A 114 0.03 10.73 8.12
CA ASP A 114 -0.43 10.66 6.71
C ASP A 114 -1.88 10.16 6.61
N LEU A 115 -2.24 9.13 7.37
CA LEU A 115 -3.60 8.57 7.36
C LEU A 115 -4.63 9.44 8.11
N MET A 116 -4.22 10.09 9.20
CA MET A 116 -5.14 10.82 10.10
C MET A 116 -5.37 12.26 9.66
N THR A 117 -4.34 12.93 9.10
CA THR A 117 -4.42 14.36 8.73
C THR A 117 -5.57 14.67 7.75
N PRO A 118 -5.83 13.85 6.72
CA PRO A 118 -6.98 14.06 5.83
C PRO A 118 -8.34 13.97 6.52
N VAL A 119 -8.43 13.29 7.67
CA VAL A 119 -9.67 12.97 8.38
C VAL A 119 -9.99 13.97 9.48
N VAL A 120 -9.02 14.22 10.37
CA VAL A 120 -9.18 15.04 11.59
C VAL A 120 -8.32 16.31 11.57
N GLY A 121 -7.51 16.51 10.54
CA GLY A 121 -6.61 17.66 10.42
C GLY A 121 -5.29 17.46 11.16
N GLU A 122 -4.30 18.27 10.81
CA GLU A 122 -2.90 18.12 11.25
C GLU A 122 -2.75 18.29 12.77
N SER A 123 -3.29 19.38 13.32
CA SER A 123 -3.21 19.67 14.77
C SER A 123 -3.88 18.58 15.63
N GLN A 124 -5.06 18.08 15.22
CA GLN A 124 -5.70 16.98 15.94
C GLN A 124 -4.92 15.67 15.78
N SER A 125 -4.39 15.39 14.59
CA SER A 125 -3.59 14.18 14.34
C SER A 125 -2.37 14.12 15.25
N THR A 126 -1.60 15.21 15.34
CA THR A 126 -0.45 15.29 16.25
C THR A 126 -0.86 15.07 17.70
N ARG A 127 -1.86 15.81 18.21
CA ARG A 127 -2.34 15.64 19.59
C ARG A 127 -2.84 14.23 19.90
N LEU A 128 -3.54 13.59 18.95
CA LEU A 128 -4.05 12.24 19.13
C LEU A 128 -2.90 11.21 19.15
N ILE A 129 -1.94 11.33 18.24
CA ILE A 129 -0.75 10.46 18.21
C ILE A 129 0.01 10.60 19.54
N ASP A 130 0.31 11.82 19.96
CA ASP A 130 1.06 12.08 21.19
C ASP A 130 0.33 11.50 22.42
N ARG A 131 -1.00 11.68 22.50
CA ARG A 131 -1.77 11.19 23.65
C ARG A 131 -1.90 9.67 23.69
N VAL A 132 -1.96 9.00 22.54
CA VAL A 132 -2.02 7.53 22.44
C VAL A 132 -0.64 6.91 22.68
N LEU A 133 0.44 7.58 22.29
CA LEU A 133 1.79 7.10 22.59
C LEU A 133 2.18 7.29 24.07
N ASP A 134 1.41 8.09 24.81
CA ASP A 134 1.52 8.36 26.25
C ASP A 134 0.33 7.78 27.05
N LEU A 135 -0.22 6.65 26.57
CA LEU A 135 -1.49 6.11 27.05
C LEU A 135 -1.44 5.77 28.55
N GLU A 136 -0.30 5.28 29.03
CA GLU A 136 -0.08 4.90 30.42
C GLU A 136 -0.17 6.08 31.40
N ARG A 137 -0.06 7.32 30.92
CA ARG A 137 -0.17 8.54 31.72
C ARG A 137 -1.54 9.19 31.64
N ILE A 138 -2.48 8.64 30.87
CA ILE A 138 -3.85 9.17 30.85
C ILE A 138 -4.59 8.78 32.11
N LYS A 139 -5.36 9.72 32.69
CA LYS A 139 -6.15 9.44 33.89
C LYS A 139 -7.49 8.83 33.51
N GLU A 140 -8.08 9.29 32.41
CA GLU A 140 -9.32 8.75 31.88
C GLU A 140 -9.27 8.58 30.36
N VAL A 141 -9.73 7.43 29.86
CA VAL A 141 -9.83 7.17 28.41
C VAL A 141 -10.75 8.17 27.69
N ARG A 142 -11.68 8.81 28.42
CA ARG A 142 -12.58 9.86 27.91
C ARG A 142 -11.84 11.07 27.37
N GLU A 143 -10.60 11.30 27.80
CA GLU A 143 -9.73 12.36 27.29
C GLU A 143 -9.41 12.20 25.79
N LEU A 144 -9.51 10.98 25.23
CA LEU A 144 -9.29 10.72 23.80
C LEU A 144 -10.49 11.11 22.94
N ARG A 145 -11.71 11.15 23.50
CA ARG A 145 -12.95 11.43 22.75
C ARG A 145 -12.88 12.72 21.92
N PRO A 146 -12.50 13.90 22.45
CA PRO A 146 -12.43 15.12 21.64
C PRO A 146 -11.37 15.06 20.54
N LEU A 147 -10.37 14.18 20.65
CA LEU A 147 -9.33 14.00 19.65
C LEU A 147 -9.75 13.06 18.50
N LEU A 148 -10.71 12.15 18.78
CA LEU A 148 -11.29 11.21 17.81
C LEU A 148 -12.47 11.81 17.04
N GLN A 149 -13.07 12.87 17.56
CA GLN A 149 -14.18 13.56 16.92
C GLN A 149 -13.65 14.59 15.91
N ARG A 150 -14.26 14.61 14.72
CA ARG A 150 -14.00 15.66 13.74
C ARG A 150 -14.44 17.00 14.31
N THR A 151 -13.48 17.90 14.53
CA THR A 151 -13.80 19.31 14.76
C THR A 151 -14.07 19.93 13.38
N TYR A 152 -15.26 19.67 12.85
CA TYR A 152 -15.87 20.27 11.65
C TYR A 152 -14.97 20.62 10.44
N ARG A 153 -15.16 19.93 9.32
CA ARG A 153 -14.70 20.34 7.99
C ARG A 153 -15.90 20.38 7.03
N PRO A 154 -16.12 21.46 6.25
CA PRO A 154 -17.07 21.40 5.14
C PRO A 154 -16.54 20.49 4.02
N GLY A 155 -17.38 19.59 3.54
CA GLY A 155 -17.08 18.66 2.43
C GLY A 155 -16.97 17.19 2.84
N PRO A 156 -17.06 16.25 1.89
CA PRO A 156 -17.10 14.83 2.18
C PRO A 156 -15.74 14.31 2.72
N PRO A 157 -15.77 13.28 3.59
CA PRO A 157 -14.60 12.51 3.97
C PRO A 157 -13.86 12.03 2.72
N ARG A 158 -12.56 12.29 2.60
CA ARG A 158 -11.74 11.71 1.52
C ARG A 158 -10.68 10.78 2.10
N LEU A 159 -11.12 9.61 2.54
CA LEU A 159 -10.29 8.41 2.56
C LEU A 159 -11.04 7.36 1.76
N SER A 160 -10.53 7.07 0.56
CA SER A 160 -11.06 6.09 -0.41
C SER A 160 -12.58 6.19 -0.69
N GLU A 161 -12.97 6.53 -1.92
CA GLU A 161 -14.38 6.44 -2.34
C GLU A 161 -14.87 4.98 -2.53
N TYR A 162 -14.06 3.98 -2.16
CA TYR A 162 -14.33 2.56 -2.37
C TYR A 162 -14.86 1.85 -1.10
N PRO A 163 -15.91 1.00 -1.16
CA PRO A 163 -16.75 0.66 -2.31
C PRO A 163 -17.95 1.63 -2.48
N SER A 164 -17.91 2.80 -1.84
CA SER A 164 -19.08 3.62 -1.53
C SER A 164 -19.65 4.45 -2.70
N ARG A 165 -19.16 4.30 -3.94
CA ARG A 165 -19.83 4.84 -5.13
C ARG A 165 -20.54 3.72 -5.90
N LYS A 166 -21.87 3.65 -5.74
CA LYS A 166 -22.77 3.05 -6.72
C LYS A 166 -22.98 4.04 -7.87
#